data_AF-A0A9X6ADV2-F1
#
_entry.id   AF-A0A9X6ADV2-F1
#
_cell.length_a   1.000
_cell.length_b   1.000
_cell.length_c   1.000
_cell.angle_alpha   90.00
_cell.angle_beta   90.00
_cell.angle_gamma   90.00
#
_symmetry.space_group_name_H-M   'P 1'
#
loop_
_entity.id
_entity.type
_entity.pdbx_description
1 polymer ?
#
loop_
_entity_poly.entity_id
_entity_poly.type
_entity_poly.pdbx_seq_one_letter_code
_entity_poly.pdbx_strand_id
1 'polypeptide(L)'
;MAGKWTHPVGVFDADAGRLLLYVNGRLSATKAYTGTDWNAVGPVQFGRRLYQGAYGEYVDGRLSDVHLYPTALPPADAAAPGGNATLTQLD
;
A
#
# COMPACT_ATOMS: atom_id res chain seq x y z
N MET A 1 7.79 -2.54 -18.78
CA MET A 1 8.44 -1.51 -19.63
C MET A 1 8.92 -0.40 -18.71
N ALA A 2 10.20 -0.03 -18.78
CA ALA A 2 10.71 1.12 -18.04
C ALA A 2 9.96 2.40 -18.48
N GLY A 3 9.62 3.28 -17.54
CA GLY A 3 9.02 4.59 -17.80
C GLY A 3 7.48 4.67 -17.86
N LYS A 4 6.73 3.59 -17.62
CA LYS A 4 5.26 3.66 -17.48
C LYS A 4 4.85 3.87 -16.03
N TRP A 5 4.02 4.87 -15.76
CA TRP A 5 3.36 5.01 -14.46
C TRP A 5 2.47 3.81 -14.17
N THR A 6 2.48 3.39 -12.90
CA THR A 6 1.61 2.36 -12.37
C THR A 6 1.02 2.89 -11.07
N HIS A 7 -0.25 2.60 -10.82
CA HIS A 7 -0.93 2.96 -9.58
C HIS A 7 -1.17 1.69 -8.75
N PRO A 8 -0.22 1.30 -7.88
CA PRO A 8 -0.42 0.22 -6.92
C PRO A 8 -1.15 0.73 -5.68
N VAL A 9 -2.15 -0.04 -5.21
CA VAL A 9 -2.78 0.16 -3.90
C VAL A 9 -2.70 -1.14 -3.13
N GLY A 10 -2.01 -1.10 -1.98
CA GLY A 10 -1.98 -2.20 -1.03
C GLY A 10 -3.00 -1.97 0.08
N VAL A 11 -3.77 -2.99 0.42
CA VAL A 11 -4.71 -2.95 1.54
C VAL A 11 -4.38 -4.07 2.51
N PHE A 12 -4.18 -3.72 3.77
CA PHE A 12 -4.16 -4.66 4.88
C PHE A 12 -5.51 -4.59 5.60
N ASP A 13 -6.29 -5.65 5.48
CA ASP A 13 -7.60 -5.83 6.07
C ASP A 13 -7.43 -6.78 7.26
N ALA A 14 -7.15 -6.21 8.43
CA ALA A 14 -6.85 -6.95 9.65
C ALA A 14 -8.08 -7.72 10.16
N ASP A 15 -9.28 -7.12 10.05
CA ASP A 15 -10.54 -7.73 10.46
C ASP A 15 -10.85 -8.99 9.65
N ALA A 16 -10.61 -8.96 8.33
CA ALA A 16 -10.76 -10.13 7.47
C ALA A 16 -9.48 -10.99 7.35
N GLY A 17 -8.40 -10.63 8.04
CA GLY A 17 -7.13 -11.37 8.03
C GLY A 17 -6.53 -11.54 6.63
N ARG A 18 -6.51 -10.49 5.80
CA ARG A 18 -6.03 -10.59 4.40
C ARG A 18 -5.30 -9.36 3.88
N LEU A 19 -4.47 -9.60 2.87
CA LEU A 19 -3.78 -8.61 2.07
C LEU A 19 -4.39 -8.57 0.67
N LEU A 20 -4.64 -7.37 0.15
CA LEU A 20 -5.10 -7.13 -1.21
C LEU A 20 -4.11 -6.22 -1.94
N LEU A 21 -3.90 -6.51 -3.23
CA LEU A 21 -3.11 -5.65 -4.13
C LEU A 21 -3.96 -5.29 -5.34
N TYR A 22 -4.19 -3.99 -5.53
CA TYR A 22 -4.76 -3.43 -6.74
C TYR A 22 -3.66 -2.81 -7.59
N VAL A 23 -3.74 -3.01 -8.90
CA VAL A 23 -2.82 -2.41 -9.87
C VAL A 23 -3.65 -1.74 -10.94
N ASN A 24 -3.50 -0.42 -11.09
CA ASN A 24 -4.28 0.39 -12.02
C ASN A 24 -5.80 0.18 -11.87
N GLY A 25 -6.26 0.18 -10.61
CA GLY A 25 -7.67 0.03 -10.27
C GLY A 25 -8.23 -1.40 -10.31
N ARG A 26 -7.43 -2.40 -10.68
CA ARG A 26 -7.88 -3.80 -10.72
C ARG A 26 -7.28 -4.63 -9.59
N LEU A 27 -8.10 -5.39 -8.88
CA LEU A 27 -7.64 -6.39 -7.92
C LEU A 27 -6.75 -7.41 -8.65
N SER A 28 -5.46 -7.37 -8.36
CA SER A 28 -4.44 -8.20 -8.99
C SER A 28 -4.07 -9.41 -8.13
N ALA A 29 -4.17 -9.29 -6.81
CA ALA A 29 -3.88 -10.40 -5.90
C ALA A 29 -4.61 -10.25 -4.56
N THR A 30 -4.90 -11.41 -3.96
CA THR A 30 -5.41 -11.54 -2.59
C THR A 30 -4.60 -12.62 -1.88
N LYS A 31 -4.24 -12.41 -0.62
CA LYS A 31 -3.54 -13.39 0.19
C LYS A 31 -4.07 -13.38 1.62
N ALA A 32 -4.31 -14.57 2.21
CA ALA A 32 -4.54 -14.67 3.64
C ALA A 32 -3.30 -14.19 4.41
N TYR A 33 -3.52 -13.35 5.42
CA TYR A 33 -2.47 -12.90 6.32
C TYR A 33 -2.43 -13.83 7.53
N THR A 34 -1.32 -14.57 7.65
CA THR A 34 -1.08 -15.54 8.72
C THR A 34 0.11 -15.14 9.59
N GLY A 35 0.56 -13.88 9.46
CA GLY A 35 1.71 -13.35 10.18
C GLY A 35 1.34 -12.85 11.57
N THR A 36 2.36 -12.48 12.35
CA THR A 36 2.19 -11.70 13.57
C THR A 36 2.32 -10.23 13.24
N ASP A 37 1.38 -9.43 13.73
CA ASP A 37 1.41 -7.98 13.55
C ASP A 37 2.66 -7.38 14.17
N TRP A 38 3.36 -6.60 13.35
CA TRP A 38 4.57 -5.92 13.76
C TRP A 38 4.31 -4.43 13.93
N ASN A 39 4.47 -3.95 15.17
CA ASN A 39 4.38 -2.53 15.48
C ASN A 39 5.69 -1.81 15.10
N ALA A 40 5.73 -1.23 13.90
CA ALA A 40 6.84 -0.41 13.46
C ALA A 40 6.81 0.98 14.12
N VAL A 41 7.79 1.27 14.97
CA VAL A 41 7.90 2.55 15.72
C VAL A 41 8.73 3.64 15.00
N GLY A 42 9.30 3.31 13.85
CA GLY A 42 10.15 4.22 13.07
C GLY A 42 9.37 5.10 12.09
N PRO A 43 10.03 6.06 11.43
CA PRO A 43 9.40 6.87 10.40
C PRO A 43 9.02 6.01 9.17
N VAL A 44 7.95 6.38 8.49
CA VAL A 44 7.59 5.84 7.17
C VAL A 44 8.65 6.28 6.15
N GLN A 45 9.09 5.36 5.29
CA GLN A 45 10.12 5.61 4.28
C GLN A 45 9.69 5.06 2.92
N PHE A 46 10.00 5.80 1.86
CA PHE A 46 9.78 5.39 0.48
C PHE A 46 11.10 5.27 -0.27
N GLY A 47 11.17 4.33 -1.21
CA GLY A 47 12.30 4.16 -2.11
C GLY A 47 13.55 3.54 -1.50
N ARG A 48 13.46 2.95 -0.30
CA ARG A 48 14.53 2.17 0.34
C ARG A 48 13.96 1.22 1.40
N ARG A 49 14.76 0.26 1.84
CA ARG A 49 14.48 -0.62 2.97
C ARG A 49 15.43 -0.34 4.13
N LEU A 50 14.94 -0.47 5.36
CA LEU A 50 15.73 -0.56 6.60
C LEU A 50 15.67 -2.00 7.12
N TYR A 51 16.83 -2.64 7.30
CA TYR A 51 16.92 -3.99 7.85
C TYR A 51 18.08 -4.11 8.82
N GLN A 52 17.80 -4.52 10.06
CA GLN A 52 18.80 -4.64 11.14
C GLN A 52 19.70 -3.41 11.29
N GLY A 53 19.12 -2.21 11.17
CA GLY A 53 19.84 -0.94 11.30
C GLY A 53 20.55 -0.45 10.02
N ALA A 54 20.53 -1.22 8.93
CA ALA A 54 21.17 -0.84 7.67
C ALA A 54 20.15 -0.45 6.59
N TYR A 55 20.45 0.61 5.84
CA TYR A 55 19.68 1.03 4.67
C TYR A 55 20.16 0.35 3.38
N GLY A 56 19.23 -0.06 2.52
CA GLY A 56 19.52 -0.67 1.21
C GLY A 56 18.30 -0.70 0.29
N GLU A 57 18.40 -1.45 -0.81
CA GLU A 57 17.32 -1.66 -1.80
C GLU A 57 16.73 -0.33 -2.34
N TYR A 58 17.62 0.59 -2.72
CA TYR A 58 17.23 1.90 -3.22
C TYR A 58 16.49 1.79 -4.56
N VAL A 59 15.36 2.49 -4.66
CA VAL A 59 14.61 2.63 -5.90
C VAL A 59 15.26 3.70 -6.78
N ASP A 60 15.52 3.35 -8.04
CA ASP A 60 15.73 4.30 -9.13
C ASP A 60 14.39 4.50 -9.85
N GLY A 61 13.64 5.53 -9.45
CA GLY A 61 12.28 5.75 -9.91
C GLY A 61 11.68 7.07 -9.45
N ARG A 62 10.46 7.34 -9.90
CA ARG A 62 9.68 8.52 -9.53
C ARG A 62 8.42 8.10 -8.77
N LEU A 63 8.07 8.88 -7.76
CA LEU A 63 6.83 8.76 -7.00
C LEU A 63 6.02 10.03 -7.20
N SER A 64 4.70 9.90 -7.18
CA SER A 64 3.75 11.01 -7.22
C SER A 64 2.52 10.59 -6.43
N ASP A 65 1.86 11.55 -5.79
CA ASP A 65 0.52 11.40 -5.21
C ASP A 65 0.40 10.25 -4.17
N VAL A 66 1.35 10.19 -3.24
CA VAL A 66 1.42 9.12 -2.24
C VAL A 66 0.45 9.41 -1.09
N HIS A 67 -0.41 8.43 -0.80
CA HIS A 67 -1.40 8.48 0.27
C HIS A 67 -1.28 7.29 1.21
N LEU A 68 -1.45 7.54 2.50
CA LEU A 68 -1.51 6.51 3.55
C LEU A 68 -2.77 6.71 4.36
N TYR A 69 -3.46 5.61 4.64
CA TYR A 69 -4.71 5.60 5.39
C TYR A 69 -4.57 4.67 6.60
N PRO A 70 -5.13 5.04 7.77
CA PRO A 70 -5.03 4.23 8.98
C PRO A 70 -6.03 3.05 8.99
N THR A 71 -6.82 2.89 7.92
CA THR A 71 -7.86 1.87 7.80
C THR A 71 -7.72 1.12 6.48
N ALA A 72 -8.32 -0.08 6.43
CA ALA A 72 -8.47 -0.80 5.18
C ALA A 72 -9.39 -0.01 4.23
N LEU A 73 -8.90 0.30 3.03
CA LEU A 73 -9.71 0.99 2.03
C LEU A 73 -10.84 0.06 1.52
N PRO A 74 -12.07 0.58 1.39
CA PRO A 74 -13.13 -0.10 0.64
C PRO A 74 -12.68 -0.42 -0.78
N PRO A 75 -13.17 -1.51 -1.40
CA PRO A 75 -12.79 -1.90 -2.76
C PRO A 75 -13.00 -0.80 -3.81
N ALA A 76 -14.03 0.04 -3.64
CA ALA A 76 -14.30 1.15 -4.56
C ALA A 76 -13.20 2.21 -4.55
N ASP A 77 -12.72 2.60 -3.36
CA ASP A 77 -11.62 3.57 -3.21
C ASP A 77 -10.28 2.95 -3.64
N ALA A 78 -10.03 1.69 -3.28
CA ALA A 78 -8.80 0.99 -3.68
C ALA A 78 -8.71 0.75 -5.20
N ALA A 79 -9.86 0.67 -5.89
CA ALA A 79 -9.95 0.53 -7.33
C ALA A 79 -9.96 1.88 -8.08
N ALA A 80 -9.94 3.02 -7.38
CA ALA A 80 -10.00 4.32 -8.02
C ALA A 80 -8.77 4.55 -8.93
N PRO A 81 -8.95 5.14 -10.13
CA PRO A 81 -7.87 5.35 -11.08
C PRO A 81 -6.84 6.41 -10.63
N GLY A 82 -7.09 7.14 -9.54
CA GLY A 82 -6.22 8.14 -8.93
C GLY A 82 -7.01 9.19 -8.13
N GLY A 83 -6.32 10.03 -7.35
CA GLY A 83 -6.91 11.04 -6.47
C GLY A 83 -7.14 10.57 -5.04
N ASN A 84 -7.56 11.50 -4.17
CA ASN A 84 -7.80 11.23 -2.75
C ASN A 84 -8.93 10.19 -2.59
N ALA A 85 -8.75 9.20 -1.72
CA ALA A 85 -9.83 8.28 -1.38
C ALA A 85 -11.02 9.07 -0.81
N THR A 86 -12.21 8.83 -1.34
CA THR A 86 -13.45 9.36 -0.79
C THR A 86 -13.87 8.49 0.38
N LEU A 87 -13.11 8.56 1.49
CA LEU A 87 -13.44 7.89 2.74
C LEU A 87 -14.74 8.49 3.30
N THR A 88 -15.90 7.98 2.86
CA THR A 88 -17.20 8.47 3.30
C THR A 88 -17.64 7.89 4.64
N GLN A 89 -16.85 7.01 5.26
CA GLN A 89 -17.12 6.50 6.59
C GLN A 89 -15.81 6.15 7.30
N LEU A 90 -15.52 6.88 8.38
CA LEU A 90 -14.65 6.43 9.45
C LEU A 90 -15.61 5.93 10.53
N ASP A 91 -15.90 4.64 10.50
CA ASP A 91 -16.66 3.95 11.55
C ASP A 91 -15.86 3.98 12.86
#